data_AF-A0A4S1WPS2-F1
#
_entry.id   AF-A0A4S1WPS2-F1
#
_cell.length_a   1.000
_cell.length_b   1.000
_cell.length_c   1.000
_cell.angle_alpha   90.00
_cell.angle_beta   90.00
_cell.angle_gamma   90.00
#
_symmetry.space_group_name_H-M   'P 1'
#
loop_
_entity.id
_entity.type
_entity.pdbx_description
1 polymer ?
#
loop_
_entity_poly.entity_id
_entity_poly.type
_entity_poly.pdbx_seq_one_letter_code
_entity_poly.pdbx_strand_id
1 'polypeptide(L)'
;MPLVPLALLAMLAPGAAQAQAAPPAAPLAKPTLPASLGEYFAGRWNGSGTFARNGAPVASSFEFEPRLDGEAMRIRHAEKAPNSFAYDAILTVDSVRGDLVMLMASNNKGGGRLFRSAGWQGDTLVFQSGPELRTGFALERISFHRQGTGSFKATYEMSRDGATWRVGDAQVFVKE
;
A
#
# COMPACT_ATOMS: atom_id res chain seq x y z
N MET A 1 11.22 -75.40 48.37
CA MET A 1 10.73 -74.04 48.02
C MET A 1 11.74 -73.03 48.57
N PRO A 2 12.10 -71.93 47.88
CA PRO A 2 11.66 -71.48 46.56
C PRO A 2 12.80 -71.32 45.52
N LEU A 3 12.40 -71.40 44.24
CA LEU A 3 13.13 -70.90 43.07
C LEU A 3 13.17 -69.37 43.09
N VAL A 4 14.31 -68.79 42.71
CA VAL A 4 14.42 -67.36 42.38
C VAL A 4 14.49 -67.23 40.85
N PRO A 5 13.65 -66.39 40.21
CA PRO A 5 13.60 -66.30 38.76
C PRO A 5 14.72 -65.43 38.20
N LEU A 6 15.24 -65.86 37.05
CA LEU A 6 16.23 -65.17 36.23
C LEU A 6 15.57 -63.95 35.57
N ALA A 7 16.02 -62.74 35.90
CA ALA A 7 15.54 -61.52 35.25
C ALA A 7 16.19 -61.37 33.87
N LEU A 8 15.37 -61.42 32.81
CA LEU A 8 15.78 -61.20 31.43
C LEU A 8 15.99 -59.69 31.20
N LEU A 9 17.23 -59.24 31.02
CA LEU A 9 17.55 -57.88 30.60
C LEU A 9 17.25 -57.76 29.09
N ALA A 10 16.14 -57.10 28.73
CA ALA A 10 15.86 -56.74 27.35
C ALA A 10 16.72 -55.53 26.95
N MET A 11 17.70 -55.73 26.06
CA MET A 11 18.47 -54.64 25.46
C MET A 11 17.60 -53.90 24.44
N LEU A 12 17.25 -52.65 24.75
CA LEU A 12 16.64 -51.70 23.81
C LEU A 12 17.71 -51.20 22.84
N ALA A 13 17.62 -51.61 21.57
CA ALA A 13 18.44 -51.06 20.50
C ALA A 13 17.96 -49.63 20.15
N PRO A 14 18.87 -48.66 19.96
CA PRO A 14 18.50 -47.33 19.50
C PRO A 14 18.06 -47.40 18.03
N GLY A 15 16.77 -47.18 17.78
CA GLY A 15 16.24 -46.99 16.44
C GLY A 15 16.79 -45.70 15.84
N ALA A 16 17.65 -45.83 14.82
CA ALA A 16 18.09 -44.70 14.01
C ALA A 16 16.89 -44.16 13.22
N ALA A 17 16.27 -43.09 13.72
CA ALA A 17 15.30 -42.32 12.97
C ALA A 17 16.01 -41.71 11.76
N GLN A 18 15.79 -42.26 10.57
CA GLN A 18 16.21 -41.64 9.32
C GLN A 18 15.48 -40.30 9.20
N ALA A 19 16.22 -39.20 9.32
CA ALA A 19 15.72 -37.87 9.04
C ALA A 19 15.32 -37.81 7.56
N GLN A 20 14.02 -37.96 7.29
CA GLN A 20 13.46 -37.64 5.98
C GLN A 20 13.72 -36.15 5.73
N ALA A 21 14.56 -35.87 4.74
CA ALA A 21 14.78 -34.51 4.28
C ALA A 21 13.43 -33.89 3.91
N ALA A 22 13.10 -32.77 4.54
CA ALA A 22 11.89 -32.02 4.21
C ALA A 22 11.93 -31.66 2.71
N PRO A 23 10.81 -31.79 1.98
CA PRO A 23 10.76 -31.36 0.59
C PRO A 23 11.16 -29.88 0.47
N PRO A 24 11.86 -29.49 -0.61
CA PRO A 24 12.27 -28.11 -0.80
C PRO A 24 11.05 -27.18 -0.74
N ALA A 25 11.16 -26.12 0.05
CA ALA A 25 10.11 -25.11 0.17
C ALA A 25 9.79 -24.55 -1.23
N ALA A 26 8.48 -24.43 -1.53
CA ALA A 26 8.05 -23.83 -2.78
C ALA A 26 8.61 -22.39 -2.90
N PRO A 27 9.04 -21.96 -4.10
CA PRO A 27 9.51 -20.59 -4.31
C PRO A 27 8.45 -19.59 -3.85
N LEU A 28 8.85 -18.60 -3.05
CA LEU A 28 7.97 -17.49 -2.70
C LEU A 28 7.59 -16.72 -3.97
N ALA A 29 6.30 -16.56 -4.22
CA ALA A 29 5.81 -15.78 -5.35
C ALA A 29 6.30 -14.32 -5.22
N LYS A 30 6.75 -13.77 -6.35
CA LYS A 30 7.21 -12.39 -6.45
C LYS A 30 6.04 -11.42 -6.16
N PRO A 31 6.15 -10.50 -5.19
CA PRO A 31 5.07 -9.57 -4.86
C PRO A 31 4.93 -8.50 -5.96
N THR A 32 3.97 -8.69 -6.86
CA THR A 32 3.68 -7.75 -7.95
C THR A 32 2.42 -6.93 -7.64
N LEU A 33 2.40 -5.67 -8.07
CA LEU A 33 1.17 -4.88 -8.04
C LEU A 33 0.08 -5.54 -8.90
N PRO A 34 -1.21 -5.42 -8.52
CA PRO A 34 -2.29 -5.87 -9.39
C PRO A 34 -2.20 -5.21 -10.76
N ALA A 35 -2.26 -6.00 -11.84
CA ALA A 35 -2.18 -5.50 -13.21
C ALA A 35 -3.21 -4.39 -13.48
N SER A 36 -4.43 -4.55 -12.96
CA SER A 36 -5.52 -3.57 -13.07
C SER A 36 -5.22 -2.21 -12.44
N LEU A 37 -4.31 -2.13 -11.47
CA LEU A 37 -3.83 -0.86 -10.90
C LEU A 37 -2.79 -0.24 -11.83
N GLY A 38 -1.83 -1.05 -12.29
CA GLY A 38 -0.79 -0.65 -13.24
C GLY A 38 -1.36 -0.07 -14.53
N GLU A 39 -2.20 -0.85 -15.21
CA GLU A 39 -2.83 -0.50 -16.49
C GLU A 39 -3.68 0.77 -16.39
N TYR A 40 -4.43 0.91 -15.28
CA TYR A 40 -5.33 2.04 -15.10
C TYR A 40 -4.55 3.35 -14.95
N PHE A 41 -3.64 3.42 -13.98
CA PHE A 41 -2.98 4.67 -13.61
C PHE A 41 -1.81 5.05 -14.51
N ALA A 42 -1.13 4.09 -15.16
CA ALA A 42 0.09 4.38 -15.91
C ALA A 42 -0.08 5.56 -16.89
N GLY A 43 0.87 6.49 -16.85
CA GLY A 43 0.88 7.71 -17.66
C GLY A 43 0.73 8.99 -16.85
N ARG A 44 0.36 10.06 -17.56
CA ARG A 44 0.21 11.41 -17.02
C ARG A 44 -1.24 11.83 -16.97
N TRP A 45 -1.55 12.68 -15.99
CA TRP A 45 -2.90 13.12 -15.71
C TRP A 45 -2.91 14.58 -15.29
N ASN A 46 -3.93 15.31 -15.74
CA ASN A 46 -4.17 16.69 -15.34
C ASN A 46 -5.39 16.78 -14.44
N GLY A 47 -5.17 17.34 -13.25
CA GLY A 47 -6.18 17.51 -12.21
C GLY A 47 -6.74 18.92 -12.16
N SER A 48 -8.04 19.03 -11.89
CA SER A 48 -8.69 20.28 -11.50
C SER A 48 -9.78 20.02 -10.46
N GLY A 49 -9.97 20.96 -9.54
CA GLY A 49 -10.92 20.81 -8.45
C GLY A 49 -10.92 21.99 -7.49
N THR A 50 -11.33 21.75 -6.25
CA THR A 50 -11.48 22.80 -5.23
C THR A 50 -11.04 22.34 -3.84
N PHE A 51 -10.53 23.29 -3.05
CA PHE A 51 -10.37 23.11 -1.61
C PHE A 51 -11.71 23.20 -0.90
N ALA A 52 -12.02 22.23 -0.04
CA ALA A 52 -13.30 22.18 0.67
C ALA A 52 -13.47 23.35 1.66
N ARG A 53 -12.38 23.87 2.23
CA ARG A 53 -12.43 24.92 3.26
C ARG A 53 -12.96 26.26 2.76
N ASN A 54 -12.56 26.67 1.55
CA ASN A 54 -12.82 28.01 1.02
C ASN A 54 -13.33 28.01 -0.43
N GLY A 55 -13.48 26.85 -1.06
CA GLY A 55 -13.90 26.72 -2.45
C GLY A 55 -12.86 27.22 -3.46
N ALA A 56 -11.65 27.57 -3.02
CA ALA A 56 -10.62 28.06 -3.93
C ALA A 56 -10.24 26.96 -4.93
N PRO A 57 -9.98 27.31 -6.21
CA PRO A 57 -9.60 26.33 -7.21
C PRO A 57 -8.23 25.73 -6.88
N VAL A 58 -8.08 24.46 -7.18
CA VAL A 58 -6.80 23.74 -7.18
C VAL A 58 -6.65 23.00 -8.50
N ALA A 59 -5.43 23.02 -9.03
CA ALA A 59 -5.07 22.27 -10.22
C ALA A 59 -3.73 21.58 -9.95
N SER A 60 -3.56 20.40 -10.51
CA SER A 60 -2.38 19.57 -10.26
C SER A 60 -2.10 18.64 -11.43
N SER A 61 -1.02 17.88 -11.30
CA SER A 61 -0.67 16.81 -12.22
C SER A 61 -0.30 15.57 -11.43
N PHE A 62 -0.59 14.41 -12.02
CA PHE A 62 -0.05 13.13 -11.60
C PHE A 62 0.76 12.49 -12.71
N GLU A 63 1.86 11.85 -12.36
CA GLU A 63 2.60 10.93 -13.22
C GLU A 63 2.76 9.60 -12.49
N PHE A 64 2.25 8.52 -13.09
CA PHE A 64 2.36 7.16 -12.57
C PHE A 64 3.21 6.33 -13.53
N GLU A 65 4.31 5.81 -13.03
CA GLU A 65 5.30 5.08 -13.83
C GLU A 65 5.50 3.68 -13.23
N PRO A 66 5.07 2.60 -13.91
CA PRO A 66 5.41 1.24 -13.51
C PRO A 66 6.92 1.03 -13.51
N ARG A 67 7.45 0.35 -12.49
CA ARG A 67 8.88 0.08 -12.29
C ARG A 67 9.08 -1.37 -11.86
N LEU A 68 10.33 -1.85 -11.97
CA LEU A 68 10.77 -3.15 -11.44
C LEU A 68 9.85 -4.30 -11.89
N ASP A 69 9.55 -4.35 -13.19
CA ASP A 69 8.70 -5.39 -13.80
C ASP A 69 7.31 -5.55 -13.11
N GLY A 70 6.74 -4.44 -12.64
CA GLY A 70 5.40 -4.40 -12.03
C GLY A 70 5.38 -4.59 -10.50
N GLU A 71 6.53 -4.73 -9.84
CA GLU A 71 6.60 -4.77 -8.36
C GLU A 71 6.33 -3.41 -7.72
N ALA A 72 6.60 -2.34 -8.45
CA ALA A 72 6.50 -0.99 -7.95
C ALA A 72 5.92 -0.04 -8.98
N MET A 73 5.41 1.07 -8.48
CA MET A 73 5.00 2.22 -9.29
C MET A 73 5.54 3.48 -8.64
N ARG A 74 6.28 4.28 -9.40
CA ARG A 74 6.64 5.63 -8.99
C ARG A 74 5.45 6.54 -9.25
N ILE A 75 5.16 7.41 -8.28
CA ILE A 75 4.11 8.40 -8.36
C ILE A 75 4.73 9.77 -8.14
N ARG A 76 4.43 10.71 -9.03
CA ARG A 76 4.75 12.14 -8.84
C ARG A 76 3.47 12.92 -8.83
N HIS A 77 3.34 13.84 -7.89
CA HIS A 77 2.24 14.79 -7.82
C HIS A 77 2.81 16.20 -7.68
N ALA A 78 2.25 17.14 -8.42
CA ALA A 78 2.57 18.56 -8.27
C ALA A 78 1.33 19.41 -8.52
N GLU A 79 1.01 20.27 -7.55
CA GLU A 79 0.06 21.35 -7.75
C GLU A 79 0.63 22.43 -8.66
N LYS A 80 -0.25 23.08 -9.41
CA LYS A 80 0.06 24.20 -10.28
C LYS A 80 -0.10 25.51 -9.51
N ALA A 81 0.59 26.56 -9.98
CA ALA A 81 0.49 27.90 -9.42
C ALA A 81 -0.98 28.34 -9.29
N PRO A 82 -1.35 29.07 -8.22
CA PRO A 82 -0.47 29.70 -7.23
C PRO A 82 0.01 28.76 -6.11
N ASN A 83 -0.44 27.50 -6.10
CA ASN A 83 0.02 26.53 -5.11
C ASN A 83 1.36 25.91 -5.53
N SER A 84 2.01 25.23 -4.59
CA SER A 84 3.34 24.65 -4.79
C SER A 84 3.52 23.30 -4.11
N PHE A 85 2.43 22.69 -3.61
CA PHE A 85 2.53 21.40 -2.95
C PHE A 85 2.90 20.32 -3.96
N ALA A 86 3.89 19.51 -3.61
CA ALA A 86 4.35 18.40 -4.43
C ALA A 86 4.82 17.23 -3.57
N TYR A 87 4.74 16.03 -4.14
CA TYR A 87 5.33 14.84 -3.55
C TYR A 87 5.84 13.85 -4.61
N ASP A 88 6.83 13.06 -4.21
CA ASP A 88 7.21 11.83 -4.88
C ASP A 88 6.84 10.65 -3.95
N ALA A 89 6.39 9.55 -4.54
CA ALA A 89 6.08 8.33 -3.81
C ALA A 89 6.44 7.07 -4.59
N ILE A 90 6.59 5.97 -3.85
CA ILE A 90 6.66 4.61 -4.38
C ILE A 90 5.48 3.83 -3.83
N LEU A 91 4.70 3.21 -4.73
CA LEU A 91 3.63 2.28 -4.43
C LEU A 91 4.12 0.85 -4.71
N THR A 92 3.91 -0.06 -3.76
CA THR A 92 4.29 -1.48 -3.86
C THR A 92 3.33 -2.35 -3.02
N VAL A 93 3.65 -3.63 -2.81
CA VAL A 93 2.88 -4.59 -2.03
C VAL A 93 3.65 -5.00 -0.77
N ASP A 94 2.99 -5.02 0.38
CA ASP A 94 3.48 -5.67 1.59
C ASP A 94 3.53 -7.18 1.37
N SER A 95 4.73 -7.78 1.29
CA SER A 95 4.88 -9.22 1.01
C SER A 95 4.35 -10.13 2.12
N VAL A 96 4.10 -9.61 3.31
CA VAL A 96 3.56 -10.37 4.45
C VAL A 96 2.03 -10.30 4.46
N ARG A 97 1.45 -9.12 4.24
CA ARG A 97 0.00 -8.88 4.35
C ARG A 97 -0.75 -8.91 3.03
N GLY A 98 -0.06 -8.67 1.92
CA GLY A 98 -0.66 -8.47 0.60
C GLY A 98 -1.28 -7.09 0.38
N ASP A 99 -1.24 -6.21 1.39
CA ASP A 99 -1.73 -4.83 1.28
C ASP A 99 -0.89 -4.03 0.29
N LEU A 100 -1.51 -3.07 -0.40
CA LEU A 100 -0.77 -2.04 -1.11
C LEU A 100 -0.15 -1.06 -0.10
N VAL A 101 1.10 -0.68 -0.31
CA VAL A 101 1.84 0.25 0.53
C VAL A 101 2.38 1.40 -0.32
N MET A 102 2.12 2.63 0.10
CA MET A 102 2.65 3.83 -0.53
C MET A 102 3.58 4.56 0.45
N LEU A 103 4.85 4.66 0.08
CA LEU A 103 5.86 5.48 0.77
C LEU A 103 5.97 6.81 0.05
N MET A 104 5.64 7.90 0.73
CA MET A 104 5.51 9.24 0.15
C MET A 104 6.40 10.25 0.88
N ALA A 105 7.04 11.15 0.14
CA ALA A 105 7.75 12.31 0.67
C ALA A 105 7.25 13.59 0.01
N SER A 106 6.96 14.63 0.80
CA SER A 106 6.40 15.89 0.29
C SER A 106 7.18 17.13 0.71
N ASN A 107 7.00 18.22 -0.04
CA ASN A 107 7.69 19.49 0.17
C ASN A 107 6.99 20.46 1.14
N ASN A 108 5.90 20.06 1.81
CA ASN A 108 5.12 20.97 2.67
C ASN A 108 4.68 20.31 3.98
N LYS A 109 5.48 20.48 5.04
CA LYS A 109 5.21 20.12 6.46
C LYS A 109 4.82 18.66 6.76
N GLY A 110 4.50 17.84 5.77
CA GLY A 110 4.09 16.44 5.92
C GLY A 110 5.26 15.46 5.94
N GLY A 111 6.41 15.83 5.37
CA GLY A 111 7.61 14.98 5.35
C GLY A 111 7.34 13.61 4.72
N GLY A 112 7.97 12.57 5.30
CA GLY A 112 7.76 11.16 4.96
C GLY A 112 6.47 10.61 5.57
N ARG A 113 5.71 9.86 4.77
CA ARG A 113 4.43 9.24 5.14
C ARG A 113 4.34 7.84 4.56
N LEU A 114 3.69 6.94 5.29
CA LEU A 114 3.36 5.59 4.85
C LEU A 114 1.84 5.44 4.84
N PHE A 115 1.30 5.10 3.68
CA PHE A 115 -0.12 4.78 3.52
C PHE A 115 -0.30 3.30 3.18
N ARG A 116 -1.43 2.73 3.59
CA ARG A 116 -1.83 1.38 3.22
C ARG A 116 -3.20 1.35 2.56
N SER A 117 -3.41 0.36 1.71
CA SER A 117 -4.70 0.07 1.08
C SER A 117 -4.92 -1.43 0.93
N ALA A 118 -6.16 -1.87 1.11
CA ALA A 118 -6.58 -3.23 0.76
C ALA A 118 -6.76 -3.43 -0.76
N GLY A 119 -6.46 -2.41 -1.57
CA GLY A 119 -6.68 -2.44 -3.01
C GLY A 119 -8.04 -1.88 -3.42
N TRP A 120 -8.44 -2.18 -4.66
CA TRP A 120 -9.71 -1.74 -5.24
C TRP A 120 -10.89 -2.42 -4.54
N GLN A 121 -11.85 -1.62 -4.11
CA GLN A 121 -13.17 -2.04 -3.63
C GLN A 121 -14.21 -1.43 -4.57
N GLY A 122 -14.64 -2.21 -5.57
CA GLY A 122 -15.35 -1.69 -6.73
C GLY A 122 -14.49 -0.64 -7.45
N ASP A 123 -15.06 0.54 -7.67
CA ASP A 123 -14.38 1.66 -8.35
C ASP A 123 -13.55 2.54 -7.41
N THR A 124 -13.39 2.16 -6.14
CA THR A 124 -12.71 3.00 -5.14
C THR A 124 -11.46 2.33 -4.60
N LEU A 125 -10.36 3.07 -4.59
CA LEU A 125 -9.09 2.70 -3.97
C LEU A 125 -8.78 3.71 -2.86
N VAL A 126 -8.66 3.23 -1.62
CA VAL A 126 -8.46 4.10 -0.46
C VAL A 126 -7.12 3.80 0.18
N PHE A 127 -6.25 4.81 0.25
CA PHE A 127 -5.02 4.81 1.01
C PHE A 127 -5.23 5.54 2.33
N GLN A 128 -4.85 4.94 3.45
CA GLN A 128 -4.89 5.57 4.76
C GLN A 128 -3.53 5.54 5.42
N SER A 129 -3.12 6.65 6.05
CA SER A 129 -1.85 6.76 6.75
C SER A 129 -1.79 5.78 7.93
N GLY A 130 -0.70 5.02 8.02
CA GLY A 130 -0.42 4.15 9.16
C GLY A 130 0.17 4.91 10.36
N PRO A 131 0.09 4.37 11.59
CA PRO A 131 0.74 4.95 12.76
C PRO A 131 2.28 4.93 12.69
N GLU A 132 2.87 4.11 11.81
CA GLU A 132 4.33 3.89 11.73
C GLU A 132 5.08 5.09 11.16
N LEU A 133 4.48 5.79 10.20
CA LEU A 133 5.07 6.97 9.57
C LEU A 133 3.95 7.85 9.00
N ARG A 134 3.68 8.97 9.66
CA ARG A 134 2.59 9.89 9.32
C ARG A 134 2.93 11.32 9.71
N THR A 135 2.14 12.27 9.22
CA THR A 135 2.21 13.65 9.71
C THR A 135 1.78 13.74 11.17
N GLY A 136 2.36 14.70 11.92
CA GLY A 136 2.08 14.88 13.34
C GLY A 136 0.72 15.52 13.65
N PHE A 137 0.04 16.11 12.66
CA PHE A 137 -1.17 16.90 12.89
C PHE A 137 -2.50 16.17 12.64
N ALA A 138 -2.48 15.04 11.92
CA ALA A 138 -3.66 14.27 11.57
C ALA A 138 -3.30 12.87 11.03
N LEU A 139 -4.29 11.98 11.05
CA LEU A 139 -4.39 10.88 10.10
C LEU A 139 -4.82 11.43 8.74
N GLU A 140 -4.32 10.82 7.68
CA GLU A 140 -4.56 11.21 6.31
C GLU A 140 -5.21 10.06 5.54
N ARG A 141 -6.08 10.40 4.59
CA ARG A 141 -6.68 9.45 3.66
C ARG A 141 -6.70 10.06 2.27
N ILE A 142 -6.32 9.24 1.29
CA ILE A 142 -6.36 9.58 -0.13
C ILE A 142 -7.22 8.53 -0.81
N SER A 143 -8.34 8.97 -1.38
CA SER A 143 -9.29 8.10 -2.07
C SER A 143 -9.26 8.40 -3.56
N PHE A 144 -9.06 7.38 -4.38
CA PHE A 144 -9.20 7.44 -5.83
C PHE A 144 -10.48 6.73 -6.25
N HIS A 145 -11.34 7.41 -7.01
CA HIS A 145 -12.58 6.85 -7.53
C HIS A 145 -12.55 6.86 -9.07
N ARG A 146 -12.67 5.69 -9.70
CA ARG A 146 -12.71 5.59 -11.17
C ARG A 146 -13.98 6.22 -11.70
N GLN A 147 -13.88 7.01 -12.76
CA GLN A 147 -15.03 7.63 -13.45
C GLN A 147 -15.13 7.21 -14.92
N GLY A 148 -14.34 6.20 -15.31
CA GLY A 148 -14.14 5.75 -16.68
C GLY A 148 -12.69 5.33 -16.89
N THR A 149 -12.33 4.98 -18.12
CA THR A 149 -10.99 4.50 -18.49
C THR A 149 -9.91 5.59 -18.51
N GLY A 150 -10.31 6.85 -18.72
CA GLY A 150 -9.41 8.01 -18.84
C GLY A 150 -9.66 9.10 -17.79
N SER A 151 -10.41 8.81 -16.73
CA SER A 151 -10.69 9.79 -15.68
C SER A 151 -10.90 9.15 -14.31
N PHE A 152 -10.37 9.78 -13.27
CA PHE A 152 -10.64 9.45 -11.87
C PHE A 152 -10.79 10.71 -11.02
N LYS A 153 -11.48 10.58 -9.88
CA LYS A 153 -11.52 11.60 -8.83
C LYS A 153 -10.57 11.21 -7.71
N ALA A 154 -9.66 12.10 -7.32
CA ALA A 154 -8.92 12.00 -6.07
C ALA A 154 -9.58 12.87 -4.99
N THR A 155 -9.67 12.36 -3.77
CA THR A 155 -10.14 13.10 -2.59
C THR A 155 -9.13 12.94 -1.48
N TYR A 156 -8.68 14.06 -0.91
CA TYR A 156 -7.81 14.08 0.25
C TYR A 156 -8.62 14.43 1.49
N GLU A 157 -8.46 13.64 2.55
CA GLU A 157 -9.18 13.80 3.81
C GLU A 157 -8.21 13.71 5.00
N MET A 158 -8.55 14.42 6.07
CA MET A 158 -7.80 14.44 7.32
C MET A 158 -8.69 14.13 8.51
N SER A 159 -8.15 13.45 9.51
CA SER A 159 -8.83 13.16 10.77
C SER A 159 -7.88 13.33 11.96
N ARG A 160 -8.34 13.95 13.05
CA ARG A 160 -7.55 14.07 14.30
C ARG A 160 -7.81 12.95 15.28
N ASP A 161 -8.97 12.33 15.19
CA ASP A 161 -9.49 11.32 16.11
C ASP A 161 -9.61 9.93 15.46
N GLY A 162 -9.39 9.82 14.14
CA GLY A 162 -9.61 8.62 13.34
C GLY A 162 -11.08 8.33 13.03
N ALA A 163 -12.01 9.07 13.62
CA ALA A 163 -13.46 8.87 13.48
C ALA A 163 -14.08 9.92 12.57
N THR A 164 -13.72 11.18 12.76
CA THR A 164 -14.25 12.32 12.01
C THR A 164 -13.29 12.68 10.89
N TRP A 165 -13.71 12.45 9.65
CA TRP A 165 -12.93 12.77 8.45
C TRP A 165 -13.43 14.08 7.84
N ARG A 166 -12.49 14.95 7.47
CA ARG A 166 -12.77 16.22 6.80
C ARG A 166 -12.03 16.27 5.48
N VAL A 167 -12.77 16.56 4.42
CA VAL A 167 -12.19 16.79 3.09
C VAL A 167 -11.29 18.01 3.14
N GLY A 168 -10.06 17.87 2.65
CA GLY A 168 -9.15 18.98 2.37
C GLY A 168 -9.40 19.54 0.98
N ASP A 169 -9.30 18.68 -0.03
CA ASP A 169 -9.58 18.98 -1.42
C ASP A 169 -10.13 17.75 -2.16
N ALA A 170 -10.74 18.03 -3.31
CA ALA A 170 -11.14 17.00 -4.26
C ALA A 170 -10.87 17.50 -5.68
N GLN A 171 -10.29 16.62 -6.50
CA GLN A 171 -9.88 16.93 -7.86
C GLN A 171 -10.27 15.80 -8.81
N VAL A 172 -10.74 16.15 -10.01
CA VAL A 172 -10.94 15.22 -11.11
C VAL A 172 -9.72 15.29 -12.01
N PHE A 173 -9.16 14.14 -12.31
CA PHE A 173 -7.99 13.94 -13.14
C PHE A 173 -8.37 13.28 -14.45
N VAL A 174 -7.93 13.87 -15.55
CA VAL A 174 -8.11 13.33 -16.90
C VAL A 174 -6.75 12.96 -17.46
N LYS A 175 -6.69 11.81 -18.13
CA LYS A 175 -5.48 11.30 -18.76
C LYS A 175 -5.02 12.23 -19.88
N GLU A 176 -3.72 12.46 -20.00
CA GLU A 176 -3.11 13.17 -21.14
C GLU A 176 -3.21 12.39 -22.44
#